data_AF-A0A920R9R2-F1
#
_entry.id   AF-A0A920R9R2-F1
#
_cell.length_a   1.000
_cell.length_b   1.000
_cell.length_c   1.000
_cell.angle_alpha   90.00
_cell.angle_beta   90.00
_cell.angle_gamma   90.00
#
_symmetry.space_group_name_H-M   'P 1'
#
loop_
_entity.id
_entity.type
_entity.pdbx_description
1 polymer ?
#
loop_
_entity_poly.entity_id
_entity_poly.type
_entity_poly.pdbx_seq_one_letter_code
_entity_poly.pdbx_strand_id
1 'polypeptide(L)'
;MNVPILANITEFGKTPLLNAKDLGEAGVAMVLYPLSAFRAMSKAALEVYQTIAINGDQTAVVDKMQTRAELYEVLGYQAYEEKLDALFAKEN
;
A
#
# COMPACT_ATOMS: atom_id res chain seq x y z
N MET A 1 -19.89 11.74 28.59
CA MET A 1 -19.50 11.92 27.18
C MET A 1 -19.40 10.54 26.57
N ASN A 2 -20.10 10.29 25.46
CA ASN A 2 -20.03 9.04 24.71
C ASN A 2 -19.56 9.38 23.28
N VAL A 3 -18.26 9.43 23.08
CA VAL A 3 -17.63 9.80 21.80
C VAL A 3 -16.65 8.71 21.38
N PRO A 4 -16.51 8.44 20.06
CA PRO A 4 -15.63 7.39 19.57
C PRO A 4 -14.15 7.72 19.84
N ILE A 5 -13.41 6.73 20.32
CA ILE A 5 -11.96 6.82 20.58
C ILE A 5 -11.18 6.21 19.42
N LEU A 6 -10.14 6.91 18.98
CA LEU A 6 -9.18 6.43 17.99
C LEU A 6 -7.85 6.09 18.67
N ALA A 7 -7.37 4.87 18.47
CA ALA A 7 -6.03 4.45 18.89
C ALA A 7 -5.04 4.61 17.73
N ASN A 8 -3.99 5.42 17.93
CA ASN A 8 -2.90 5.56 16.97
C ASN A 8 -1.81 4.50 17.25
N ILE A 9 -1.79 3.45 16.44
CA ILE A 9 -0.83 2.34 16.56
C ILE A 9 0.29 2.57 15.54
N THR A 10 1.26 3.40 15.95
CA THR A 10 2.49 3.63 15.20
C THR A 10 3.61 2.72 15.67
N GLU A 11 4.46 2.29 14.74
CA GLU A 11 5.67 1.54 15.05
C GLU A 11 6.73 2.44 15.68
N PHE A 12 7.69 1.82 16.38
CA PHE A 12 8.87 2.48 16.96
C PHE A 12 8.57 3.61 17.95
N GLY A 13 7.35 3.62 18.51
CA GLY A 13 6.92 4.52 19.58
C GLY A 13 7.00 3.87 20.95
N LYS A 14 6.32 4.49 21.92
CA LYS A 14 6.18 3.95 23.30
C LYS A 14 5.01 2.98 23.46
N THR A 15 4.02 3.06 22.57
CA THR A 15 2.78 2.26 22.65
C THR A 15 3.07 0.82 22.18
N PRO A 16 2.65 -0.20 22.94
CA PRO A 16 2.69 -1.58 22.46
C PRO A 16 1.86 -1.77 21.18
N LEU A 17 2.30 -2.69 20.32
CA LEU A 17 1.58 -3.02 19.10
C LEU A 17 0.41 -3.97 19.42
N LEU A 18 -0.72 -3.38 19.81
CA LEU A 18 -1.98 -4.09 20.02
C LEU A 18 -2.73 -4.25 18.70
N ASN A 19 -3.41 -5.39 18.54
CA ASN A 19 -4.24 -5.63 17.36
C ASN A 19 -5.61 -4.95 17.52
N ALA A 20 -6.35 -4.84 16.41
CA ALA A 20 -7.66 -4.18 16.41
C ALA A 20 -8.71 -4.85 17.32
N LYS A 21 -8.61 -6.17 17.53
CA LYS A 21 -9.52 -6.92 18.39
C LYS A 21 -9.32 -6.51 19.86
N ASP A 22 -8.08 -6.53 20.35
CA ASP A 22 -7.75 -6.19 21.74
C ASP A 22 -8.15 -4.73 22.07
N LEU A 23 -7.92 -3.83 21.11
CA LEU A 23 -8.31 -2.42 21.24
C LEU A 23 -9.83 -2.24 21.23
N GLY A 24 -10.54 -3.00 20.39
CA GLY A 24 -12.00 -3.01 20.35
C GLY A 24 -12.62 -3.50 21.67
N GLU A 25 -12.06 -4.56 22.27
CA GLU A 25 -12.45 -5.05 23.59
C GLU A 25 -12.23 -4.00 24.70
N ALA A 26 -11.25 -3.10 24.53
CA ALA A 26 -10.97 -1.97 25.42
C ALA A 26 -11.83 -0.71 25.14
N GLY A 27 -12.78 -0.77 24.19
CA GLY A 27 -13.69 0.35 23.88
C GLY A 27 -13.16 1.34 22.84
N VAL A 28 -12.10 0.99 22.11
CA VAL A 28 -11.60 1.79 20.98
C VAL A 28 -12.51 1.57 19.76
N ALA A 29 -12.95 2.67 19.14
CA ALA A 29 -13.83 2.63 17.98
C ALA A 29 -13.06 2.54 16.65
N MET A 30 -11.83 3.06 16.60
CA MET A 30 -10.99 3.08 15.39
C MET A 30 -9.52 2.85 15.70
N VAL A 31 -8.83 2.16 14.81
CA VAL A 31 -7.38 1.95 14.89
C VAL A 31 -6.73 2.58 13.67
N LEU A 32 -5.77 3.47 13.91
CA LEU A 32 -5.00 4.14 12.88
C LEU A 32 -3.61 3.51 12.80
N TYR A 33 -3.23 3.09 11.60
CA TYR A 33 -1.89 2.65 11.22
C TYR A 33 -1.25 3.73 10.34
N PRO A 34 -0.67 4.79 10.92
CA PRO A 34 -0.46 6.04 10.19
C PRO A 34 0.62 5.95 9.11
N LEU A 35 1.64 5.08 9.28
CA LEU A 35 2.83 5.06 8.42
C LEU A 35 3.31 3.64 8.07
N SER A 36 2.60 2.59 8.46
CA SER A 36 3.08 1.20 8.33
C SER A 36 3.46 0.86 6.88
N ALA A 37 2.53 1.09 5.94
CA ALA A 37 2.78 0.89 4.51
C ALA A 37 3.89 1.80 3.99
N PHE A 38 3.90 3.07 4.41
CA PHE A 38 4.91 4.05 4.00
C PHE A 38 6.34 3.63 4.38
N ARG A 39 6.51 3.10 5.60
CA ARG A 39 7.81 2.61 6.09
C ARG A 39 8.26 1.39 5.30
N ALA A 40 7.36 0.45 5.02
CA ALA A 40 7.66 -0.74 4.23
C ALA A 40 8.08 -0.38 2.80
N MET A 41 7.31 0.47 2.11
CA MET A 41 7.64 0.88 0.74
C MET A 41 8.94 1.68 0.68
N SER A 42 9.23 2.52 1.68
CA SER A 42 10.49 3.27 1.74
C SER A 42 11.71 2.35 1.86
N LYS A 43 11.59 1.25 2.63
CA LYS A 43 12.65 0.25 2.76
C LYS A 43 12.85 -0.54 1.47
N ALA A 44 11.77 -0.95 0.80
CA ALA A 44 11.85 -1.63 -0.49
C ALA A 44 12.46 -0.73 -1.58
N ALA A 45 12.07 0.54 -1.63
CA ALA A 45 12.65 1.52 -2.56
C ALA A 45 14.16 1.73 -2.33
N LEU A 46 14.58 1.83 -1.05
CA LEU A 46 16.01 1.93 -0.72
C LEU A 46 16.81 0.73 -1.23
N GLU A 47 16.27 -0.49 -1.06
CA GLU A 47 16.91 -1.70 -1.56
C GLU A 47 17.11 -1.63 -3.09
N VAL A 48 16.09 -1.24 -3.85
CA VAL A 48 16.19 -1.09 -5.30
C VAL A 48 17.27 -0.06 -5.68
N TYR A 49 17.30 1.10 -5.02
CA TYR A 49 18.31 2.12 -5.29
C TYR A 49 19.73 1.63 -4.99
N GLN A 50 19.92 0.92 -3.88
CA GLN A 50 21.22 0.35 -3.51
C GLN A 50 21.68 -0.71 -4.50
N THR A 51 20.79 -1.61 -4.92
CA THR A 51 21.09 -2.63 -5.92
C THR A 51 21.53 -2.01 -7.24
N ILE A 52 20.79 -1.02 -7.75
CA ILE A 52 21.15 -0.31 -8.99
C ILE A 52 22.51 0.37 -8.84
N ALA A 53 22.76 1.05 -7.71
CA ALA A 53 24.02 1.76 -7.49
C ALA A 53 25.24 0.83 -7.41
N ILE A 54 25.08 -0.39 -6.87
CA ILE A 54 26.17 -1.37 -6.70
C ILE A 54 26.38 -2.19 -7.97
N ASN A 55 25.30 -2.70 -8.56
CA ASN A 55 25.37 -3.66 -9.67
C ASN A 55 25.38 -2.97 -11.04
N GLY A 56 24.90 -1.73 -11.12
CA GLY A 56 24.63 -1.04 -12.38
C GLY A 56 23.27 -1.39 -13.00
N ASP A 57 22.49 -2.28 -12.40
CA ASP A 57 21.15 -2.67 -12.82
C ASP A 57 20.28 -3.19 -11.66
N GLN A 58 18.99 -3.40 -11.92
CA GLN A 58 17.98 -3.86 -10.95
C GLN A 58 17.72 -5.37 -10.98
N THR A 59 18.44 -6.16 -11.77
CA THR A 59 18.07 -7.56 -12.09
C THR A 59 17.87 -8.43 -10.85
N ALA A 60 18.70 -8.23 -9.82
CA ALA A 60 18.68 -9.00 -8.57
C ALA A 60 17.47 -8.72 -7.66
N VAL A 61 16.62 -7.75 -7.98
CA VAL A 61 15.47 -7.34 -7.14
C VAL A 61 14.15 -7.25 -7.90
N VAL A 62 14.11 -7.70 -9.17
CA VAL A 62 12.88 -7.65 -10.00
C VAL A 62 11.76 -8.50 -9.40
N ASP A 63 12.08 -9.63 -8.77
CA ASP A 63 11.14 -10.53 -8.11
C ASP A 63 10.42 -9.90 -6.90
N LYS A 64 10.93 -8.78 -6.38
CA LYS A 64 10.35 -8.03 -5.26
C LYS A 64 9.42 -6.90 -5.70
N MET A 65 9.34 -6.62 -7.00
CA MET A 65 8.57 -5.52 -7.54
C MET A 65 7.13 -5.94 -7.84
N GLN A 66 6.19 -5.00 -7.70
CA GLN A 66 4.86 -5.16 -8.27
C GLN A 66 4.98 -5.27 -9.79
N THR A 67 4.37 -6.31 -10.36
CA THR A 67 4.33 -6.54 -11.80
C THR A 67 3.42 -5.53 -12.48
N ARG A 68 3.58 -5.36 -13.81
CA ARG A 68 2.70 -4.49 -14.60
C ARG A 68 1.23 -4.94 -14.53
N ALA A 69 0.98 -6.25 -14.51
CA ALA A 69 -0.37 -6.80 -14.43
C ALA A 69 -1.04 -6.47 -13.09
N GLU A 70 -0.33 -6.65 -11.97
CA GLU A 70 -0.83 -6.29 -10.63
C GLU A 70 -1.07 -4.78 -10.53
N LEU A 71 -0.20 -3.94 -11.11
CA LEU A 71 -0.42 -2.49 -11.15
C LEU A 71 -1.70 -2.14 -11.94
N TYR A 72 -1.95 -2.80 -13.07
CA TYR A 72 -3.14 -2.57 -13.87
C TYR A 72 -4.42 -2.97 -13.15
N GLU A 73 -4.40 -4.06 -12.39
CA GLU A 73 -5.51 -4.46 -11.54
C GLU A 73 -5.80 -3.38 -10.47
N VAL A 74 -4.76 -2.88 -9.79
CA VAL A 74 -4.89 -1.81 -8.80
C VAL A 74 -5.46 -0.51 -9.40
N LEU A 75 -5.05 -0.17 -10.62
CA LEU A 75 -5.51 1.03 -11.31
C LEU A 75 -6.88 0.87 -11.99
N GLY A 76 -7.45 -0.34 -12.02
CA GLY A 76 -8.67 -0.63 -12.77
C GLY A 76 -8.50 -0.37 -14.28
N TYR A 77 -7.31 -0.62 -14.82
CA TYR A 77 -6.93 -0.23 -16.18
C TYR A 77 -7.88 -0.79 -17.25
N GLN A 78 -8.31 -2.03 -17.09
CA GLN A 78 -9.25 -2.70 -18.02
C GLN A 78 -10.58 -1.95 -18.15
N ALA A 79 -11.09 -1.37 -17.05
CA ALA A 79 -12.33 -0.61 -17.09
C ALA A 79 -12.20 0.69 -17.92
N TYR A 80 -11.00 1.25 -18.02
CA TYR A 80 -10.74 2.41 -18.88
C TYR A 80 -10.67 2.00 -20.36
N GLU A 81 -10.02 0.88 -20.70
CA GLU A 81 -9.99 0.35 -22.07
C GLU A 81 -11.41 0.01 -22.57
N GLU A 82 -12.18 -0.75 -21.78
CA GLU A 82 -13.56 -1.12 -22.14
C GLU A 82 -14.44 0.09 -22.40
N LYS A 83 -14.27 1.15 -21.60
CA LYS A 83 -15.03 2.39 -21.76
C LYS A 83 -14.65 3.14 -23.04
N LEU A 84 -13.37 3.15 -23.41
CA LEU A 84 -12.91 3.76 -24.66
C LEU A 84 -13.45 2.99 -25.87
N ASP A 85 -13.35 1.66 -25.85
CA ASP A 85 -13.90 0.82 -26.91
C ASP A 85 -15.40 1.03 -27.08
N ALA A 86 -16.17 1.07 -25.98
CA ALA A 86 -17.60 1.32 -26.02
C ALA A 86 -17.98 2.71 -26.59
N LEU A 87 -17.15 3.73 -26.35
CA LEU A 87 -17.40 5.09 -26.83
C LEU A 87 -17.09 5.25 -28.32
N PHE A 88 -16.05 4.58 -28.83
CA PHE A 88 -15.57 4.76 -30.21
C PHE A 88 -15.96 3.62 -31.16
N ALA A 89 -16.58 2.54 -30.67
CA ALA A 89 -17.12 1.45 -31.50
C ALA A 89 -18.24 1.87 -32.48
N LYS A 90 -18.76 3.10 -32.41
CA LYS A 90 -19.79 3.64 -33.32
C LYS A 90 -19.26 4.57 -34.42
N GLU A 91 -17.95 4.84 -34.47
CA GLU A 91 -17.35 5.73 -35.48
C GLU A 91 -16.77 4.99 -36.71
N ASN A 92 -16.95 3.66 -36.82
CA ASN A 92 -16.56 2.87 -37.99
C ASN A 92 -17.71 1.99 -38.50
#